data_AF-A0A0F8Y970-F1
#
_entry.id   AF-A0A0F8Y970-F1
#
_cell.length_a   1.000
_cell.length_b   1.000
_cell.length_c   1.000
_cell.angle_alpha   90.00
_cell.angle_beta   90.00
_cell.angle_gamma   90.00
#
_symmetry.space_group_name_H-M   'P 1'
#
loop_
_entity.id
_entity.type
_entity.pdbx_description
1 polymer ?
#
loop_
_entity_poly.entity_id
_entity_poly.type
_entity_poly.pdbx_seq_one_letter_code
_entity_poly.pdbx_strand_id
1 'polypeptide(L)'
;TKESLEGLRSRIDLIEVLSPYVDFSRSGSYFKARCPFHDEKTPSFVIARSDAHYHCYGCSAHGDAISFLMNHQKMSFTESVEYLADKFNLNLEMNENENDKNLGPSKKAIKEVLDLASRFYHFILLHTDNGKDALKYLYDRGIDLDFIKTFQIGLSLSDPYHLQKFCNDKKISKELLYQAGLVKNGDKDFFTNRIMIPIKDTIGSVIGFTARKYKEDTFGGKYINTPETILFKKSKIFSCISSPVRFTLSTILI
;
A
#
# COMPACT_ATOMS: atom_id res chain seq x y z
N THR A 1 12.56 18.91 9.89
CA THR A 1 13.50 19.50 10.85
C THR A 1 13.80 18.54 11.99
N LYS A 2 14.87 18.78 12.76
CA LYS A 2 15.19 17.98 13.96
C LYS A 2 14.08 18.10 15.02
N GLU A 3 13.52 19.29 15.18
CA GLU A 3 12.40 19.56 16.11
C GLU A 3 11.13 18.79 15.74
N SER A 4 10.76 18.72 14.46
CA SER A 4 9.63 17.90 14.01
C SER A 4 9.82 16.41 14.34
N LEU A 5 11.05 15.90 14.18
CA LEU A 5 11.37 14.49 14.46
C LEU A 5 11.33 14.18 15.97
N GLU A 6 11.85 15.08 16.80
CA GLU A 6 11.77 14.96 18.27
C GLU A 6 10.31 15.09 18.75
N GLY A 7 9.56 16.03 18.18
CA GLY A 7 8.13 16.18 18.44
C GLY A 7 7.34 14.92 18.11
N LEU A 8 7.62 14.30 16.96
CA LEU A 8 7.05 13.01 16.57
C LEU A 8 7.39 11.92 17.58
N ARG A 9 8.67 11.74 17.91
CA ARG A 9 9.12 10.73 18.89
C ARG A 9 8.45 10.88 20.25
N SER A 10 8.19 12.11 20.70
CA SER A 10 7.55 12.36 21.99
C SER A 10 6.08 11.93 22.07
N ARG A 11 5.39 11.84 20.93
CA ARG A 11 3.96 11.48 20.85
C ARG A 11 3.69 10.02 20.53
N ILE A 12 4.71 9.29 20.08
CA ILE A 12 4.55 7.90 19.68
C ILE A 12 4.33 7.03 20.91
N ASP A 13 3.18 6.34 20.94
CA ASP A 13 3.01 5.16 21.78
C ASP A 13 3.55 3.94 21.02
N LEU A 14 4.68 3.38 21.50
CA LEU A 14 5.32 2.24 20.86
C LEU A 14 4.43 0.99 20.84
N ILE A 15 3.63 0.77 21.89
CA ILE A 15 2.70 -0.37 21.93
C ILE A 15 1.64 -0.21 20.86
N GLU A 16 1.09 0.99 20.69
CA GLU A 16 0.09 1.27 19.65
C GLU A 16 0.64 1.05 18.22
N VAL A 17 1.91 1.40 17.99
CA VAL A 17 2.56 1.18 16.68
C VAL A 17 2.78 -0.31 16.41
N LEU A 18 3.22 -1.08 17.42
CA LEU A 18 3.63 -2.48 17.24
C LEU A 18 2.48 -3.48 17.38
N SER A 19 1.39 -3.14 18.07
CA SER A 19 0.24 -4.04 18.34
C SER A 19 -0.37 -4.71 17.10
N PRO A 20 -0.43 -4.08 15.90
CA PRO A 20 -0.89 -4.77 14.69
C PRO A 20 0.02 -5.91 14.20
N TYR A 21 1.26 -5.96 14.68
CA TYR A 21 2.29 -6.90 14.22
C TYR A 21 2.71 -7.89 15.31
N VAL A 22 2.48 -7.55 16.57
CA VAL A 22 3.01 -8.27 17.73
C VAL A 22 1.93 -8.39 18.80
N ASP A 23 1.61 -9.63 19.17
CA ASP A 23 0.67 -9.93 20.25
C ASP A 23 1.33 -9.75 21.62
N PHE A 24 1.08 -8.60 22.25
CA PHE A 24 1.62 -8.29 23.56
C PHE A 24 0.77 -8.86 24.70
N SER A 25 1.46 -9.42 25.69
CA SER A 25 0.91 -9.77 27.00
C SER A 25 1.44 -8.82 28.07
N ARG A 26 0.58 -8.38 28.97
CA ARG A 26 0.98 -7.47 30.06
C ARG A 26 1.60 -8.25 31.21
N SER A 27 2.77 -7.82 31.66
CA SER A 27 3.53 -8.40 32.78
C SER A 27 4.00 -7.28 33.70
N GLY A 28 3.13 -6.83 34.61
CA GLY A 28 3.41 -5.72 35.53
C GLY A 28 3.51 -4.38 34.80
N SER A 29 4.68 -3.72 34.92
CA SER A 29 5.04 -2.49 34.20
C SER A 29 5.57 -2.71 32.78
N TYR A 30 5.68 -3.97 32.36
CA TYR A 30 6.22 -4.36 31.05
C TYR A 30 5.15 -5.00 30.17
N PHE A 31 5.36 -4.91 28.87
CA PHE A 31 4.70 -5.70 27.84
C PHE A 31 5.70 -6.71 27.29
N LYS A 32 5.28 -7.96 27.14
CA LYS A 32 6.10 -9.06 26.63
C LYS A 32 5.42 -9.74 25.45
N ALA A 33 6.21 -10.10 24.44
CA ALA A 33 5.76 -10.85 23.28
C ALA A 33 6.86 -11.77 22.77
N ARG A 34 6.51 -12.64 21.82
CA ARG A 34 7.51 -13.31 20.98
C ARG A 34 8.13 -12.29 20.03
N CYS A 35 9.42 -12.41 19.81
CA CYS A 35 10.18 -11.51 18.97
C CYS A 35 9.77 -11.66 17.51
N PRO A 36 9.45 -10.56 16.82
CA PRO A 36 9.12 -10.62 15.39
C PRO A 36 10.38 -10.67 14.50
N PHE A 37 11.58 -10.59 15.08
CA PHE A 37 12.85 -10.58 14.35
C PHE A 37 13.55 -11.95 14.31
N HIS A 38 13.12 -12.92 15.12
CA HIS A 38 13.67 -14.28 15.13
C HIS A 38 12.63 -15.27 15.64
N ASP A 39 12.78 -16.55 15.29
CA ASP A 39 11.85 -17.59 15.72
C ASP A 39 12.18 -18.06 17.15
N GLU A 40 11.19 -18.01 18.04
CA GLU A 40 11.34 -18.41 19.45
C GLU A 40 10.03 -18.96 20.04
N LYS A 41 10.16 -19.83 21.06
CA LYS A 41 9.00 -20.41 21.75
C LYS A 41 8.54 -19.58 22.95
N THR A 42 9.48 -18.93 23.64
CA THR A 42 9.27 -18.16 24.87
C THR A 42 9.33 -16.66 24.59
N PRO A 43 8.45 -15.82 25.18
CA PRO A 43 8.50 -14.37 24.96
C PRO A 43 9.81 -13.73 25.46
N SER A 44 10.66 -13.24 24.56
CA SER A 44 11.86 -12.47 24.92
C SER A 44 11.82 -11.01 24.49
N PHE A 45 10.79 -10.60 23.74
CA PHE A 45 10.60 -9.22 23.29
C PHE A 45 9.86 -8.41 24.36
N VAL A 46 10.51 -7.34 24.86
CA VAL A 46 10.04 -6.59 26.02
C VAL A 46 9.98 -5.09 25.70
N ILE A 47 8.90 -4.45 26.15
CA ILE A 47 8.72 -2.99 26.14
C ILE A 47 8.31 -2.57 27.54
N ALA A 48 8.97 -1.58 28.13
CA ALA A 48 8.50 -0.96 29.37
C ALA A 48 7.46 0.12 29.04
N ARG A 49 6.42 0.27 29.87
CA ARG A 49 5.29 1.19 29.60
C ARG A 49 5.69 2.66 29.39
N SER A 50 6.80 3.08 30.00
CA SER A 50 7.32 4.45 29.92
C SER A 50 8.49 4.59 28.94
N ASP A 51 8.89 3.51 28.27
CA ASP A 51 10.05 3.51 27.39
C ASP A 51 9.61 3.68 25.93
N ALA A 52 10.38 4.46 25.19
CA ALA A 52 10.19 4.67 23.76
C ALA A 52 10.86 3.58 22.91
N HIS A 53 11.51 2.60 23.56
CA HIS A 53 12.25 1.55 22.91
C HIS A 53 11.78 0.15 23.29
N TYR A 54 12.00 -0.80 22.39
CA TYR A 54 11.89 -2.22 22.64
C TYR A 54 13.28 -2.85 22.81
N HIS A 55 13.33 -3.98 23.50
CA HIS A 55 14.50 -4.84 23.55
C HIS A 55 14.09 -6.31 23.52
N CYS A 56 14.77 -7.10 22.70
CA CYS A 56 14.65 -8.55 22.67
C CYS A 56 15.83 -9.20 23.39
N TYR A 57 15.56 -9.93 24.47
CA TYR A 57 16.60 -10.64 25.22
C TYR A 57 17.09 -11.94 24.55
N GLY A 58 16.41 -12.41 23.50
CA GLY A 58 16.83 -13.60 22.72
C GLY A 58 17.84 -13.27 21.62
N CYS A 59 17.56 -12.27 20.79
CA CYS A 59 18.39 -11.90 19.63
C CYS A 59 19.05 -10.51 19.72
N SER A 60 18.91 -9.81 20.85
CA SER A 60 19.46 -8.47 21.08
C SER A 60 18.92 -7.37 20.15
N ALA A 61 17.83 -7.65 19.42
CA ALA A 61 17.14 -6.63 18.64
C ALA A 61 16.64 -5.53 19.57
N HIS A 62 16.96 -4.28 19.24
CA HIS A 62 16.58 -3.10 20.00
C HIS A 62 16.24 -1.95 19.04
N GLY A 63 15.42 -1.00 19.50
CA GLY A 63 15.09 0.16 18.69
C GLY A 63 13.82 0.88 19.14
N ASP A 64 13.53 2.00 18.47
CA ASP A 64 12.29 2.76 18.60
C ASP A 64 11.24 2.32 17.55
N ALA A 65 10.10 3.00 17.50
CA ALA A 65 9.06 2.74 16.52
C ALA A 65 9.54 2.88 15.07
N ILE A 66 10.41 3.86 14.79
CA ILE A 66 10.98 4.08 13.46
C ILE A 66 11.86 2.88 13.08
N SER A 67 12.75 2.47 13.99
CA SER A 67 13.64 1.33 13.81
C SER A 67 12.85 0.04 13.60
N PHE A 68 11.73 -0.14 14.30
CA PHE A 68 10.82 -1.26 14.08
C PHE A 68 10.30 -1.29 12.65
N LEU A 69 9.72 -0.18 12.16
CA LEU A 69 9.16 -0.10 10.81
C LEU A 69 10.24 -0.31 9.73
N MET A 70 11.44 0.21 9.94
CA MET A 70 12.54 -0.01 9.01
C MET A 70 12.98 -1.48 8.97
N ASN A 71 13.16 -2.10 10.14
CA ASN A 71 13.73 -3.45 10.21
C ASN A 71 12.69 -4.55 9.92
N HIS A 72 11.47 -4.37 10.43
CA HIS A 72 10.37 -5.32 10.28
C HIS A 72 9.59 -5.08 8.98
N GLN A 73 9.13 -3.85 8.75
CA GLN A 73 8.31 -3.50 7.58
C GLN A 73 9.12 -3.08 6.35
N LYS A 74 10.45 -3.12 6.42
CA LYS A 74 11.38 -2.77 5.33
C LYS A 74 11.12 -1.38 4.73
N MET A 75 10.58 -0.47 5.53
CA MET A 75 10.38 0.92 5.13
C MET A 75 11.71 1.67 5.13
N SER A 76 11.84 2.66 4.25
CA SER A 76 12.89 3.67 4.41
C SER A 76 12.64 4.52 5.66
N PHE A 77 13.67 5.24 6.11
CA PHE A 77 13.54 6.17 7.23
C PHE A 77 12.43 7.20 6.99
N THR A 78 12.42 7.82 5.80
CA THR A 78 11.42 8.83 5.43
C THR A 78 10.01 8.24 5.42
N GLU A 79 9.81 7.06 4.81
CA GLU A 79 8.49 6.40 4.80
C GLU A 79 8.01 6.05 6.21
N SER A 80 8.92 5.62 7.08
CA SER A 80 8.59 5.31 8.49
C SER A 80 8.15 6.56 9.25
N VAL A 81 8.84 7.69 9.02
CA VAL A 81 8.54 8.98 9.63
C VAL A 81 7.20 9.54 9.13
N GLU A 82 6.95 9.49 7.82
CA GLU A 82 5.69 9.90 7.21
C GLU A 82 4.51 9.05 7.72
N TYR A 83 4.68 7.72 7.76
CA TYR A 83 3.65 6.80 8.28
C TYR A 83 3.28 7.12 9.74
N LEU A 84 4.29 7.34 10.60
CA LEU A 84 4.06 7.68 12.00
C LEU A 84 3.42 9.07 12.14
N ALA A 85 3.82 10.03 11.32
CA ALA A 85 3.22 11.36 11.32
C ALA A 85 1.73 11.33 10.94
N ASP A 86 1.38 10.60 9.89
CA ASP A 86 -0.02 10.40 9.50
C ASP A 86 -0.80 9.67 10.60
N LYS A 87 -0.24 8.60 11.18
CA LYS A 87 -0.89 7.83 12.25
C LYS A 87 -1.17 8.68 13.50
N PHE A 88 -0.24 9.54 13.89
CA PHE A 88 -0.38 10.42 15.06
C PHE A 88 -0.89 11.83 14.72
N ASN A 89 -1.41 12.05 13.51
CA ASN A 89 -1.95 13.32 13.02
C ASN A 89 -1.00 14.52 13.26
N LEU A 90 0.28 14.35 12.94
CA LEU A 90 1.32 15.36 13.08
C LEU A 90 1.73 15.91 11.71
N ASN A 91 1.66 17.23 11.57
CA ASN A 91 2.26 17.91 10.42
C ASN A 91 3.77 18.01 10.64
N LEU A 92 4.55 17.30 9.83
CA LEU A 92 6.00 17.42 9.84
C LEU A 92 6.45 18.53 8.90
N GLU A 93 7.29 19.43 9.41
CA GLU A 93 8.06 20.32 8.54
C GLU A 93 9.23 19.53 7.98
N MET A 94 9.14 19.13 6.72
CA MET A 94 10.28 18.53 6.04
C MET A 94 11.27 19.62 5.65
N ASN A 95 12.56 19.38 5.89
CA ASN A 95 13.57 20.18 5.22
C ASN A 95 13.50 19.75 3.75
N GLU A 96 12.75 20.50 2.95
CA GLU A 96 12.81 20.34 1.50
C GLU A 96 14.28 20.58 1.13
N ASN A 97 15.00 19.52 0.76
CA ASN A 97 16.23 19.72 0.01
C ASN A 97 15.80 20.48 -1.25
N GLU A 98 16.29 21.72 -1.40
CA GLU A 98 15.95 22.62 -2.52
C GLU A 98 16.27 22.00 -3.90
N ASN A 99 16.97 20.86 -3.93
CA ASN A 99 17.22 20.06 -5.13
C ASN A 99 16.03 19.24 -5.64
N ASP A 100 14.91 19.14 -4.91
CA ASP A 100 13.73 18.35 -5.34
C ASP A 100 12.61 19.20 -5.98
N LYS A 101 12.79 20.52 -6.11
CA LYS A 101 11.81 21.44 -6.70
C LYS A 101 11.67 21.35 -8.23
N ASN A 102 12.37 20.41 -8.88
CA ASN A 102 12.37 20.24 -10.34
C ASN A 102 11.94 18.84 -10.83
N LEU A 103 11.36 17.97 -9.99
CA LEU A 103 11.11 16.56 -10.34
C LEU A 103 9.63 16.13 -10.18
N GLY A 104 8.74 16.68 -11.00
CA GLY A 104 7.37 16.15 -11.17
C GLY A 104 6.48 16.21 -9.90
N PRO A 105 5.23 15.70 -9.97
CA PRO A 105 4.35 15.54 -8.82
C PRO A 105 4.97 14.71 -7.68
N SER A 106 4.64 15.12 -6.45
CA SER A 106 5.09 14.44 -5.24
C SER A 106 4.58 13.00 -5.17
N LYS A 107 5.36 12.11 -4.54
CA LYS A 107 4.94 10.72 -4.27
C LYS A 107 3.59 10.64 -3.56
N LYS A 108 3.30 11.59 -2.66
CA LYS A 108 2.01 11.73 -1.97
C LYS A 108 0.86 11.95 -2.95
N ALA A 109 0.99 12.90 -3.88
CA ALA A 109 -0.03 13.14 -4.90
C ALA A 109 -0.26 11.91 -5.79
N ILE A 110 0.81 11.17 -6.11
CA ILE A 110 0.70 9.91 -6.88
C ILE A 110 -0.06 8.84 -6.07
N LYS A 111 0.23 8.67 -4.77
CA LYS A 111 -0.50 7.74 -3.90
C LYS A 111 -1.99 8.10 -3.80
N GLU A 112 -2.31 9.38 -3.64
CA GLU A 112 -3.69 9.88 -3.55
C GLU A 112 -4.50 9.57 -4.83
N VAL A 113 -3.91 9.79 -6.02
CA VAL A 113 -4.60 9.47 -7.28
C VAL A 113 -4.75 7.96 -7.51
N LEU A 114 -3.77 7.16 -7.08
CA LEU A 114 -3.85 5.70 -7.14
C LEU A 114 -4.95 5.14 -6.22
N ASP A 115 -5.06 5.66 -4.99
CA ASP A 115 -6.17 5.32 -4.08
C ASP A 115 -7.53 5.70 -4.68
N LEU A 116 -7.63 6.91 -5.25
CA LEU A 116 -8.85 7.36 -5.91
C LEU A 116 -9.23 6.44 -7.07
N ALA A 117 -8.27 6.06 -7.91
CA ALA A 117 -8.50 5.13 -9.03
C ALA A 117 -8.92 3.74 -8.51
N SER A 118 -8.31 3.25 -7.42
CA SER A 118 -8.69 1.98 -6.78
C SER A 118 -10.16 1.99 -6.35
N ARG A 119 -10.60 3.04 -5.65
CA ARG A 119 -12.00 3.21 -5.24
C ARG A 119 -12.94 3.32 -6.43
N PHE A 120 -12.54 4.03 -7.48
CA PHE A 120 -13.32 4.16 -8.71
C PHE A 120 -13.53 2.80 -9.38
N TYR A 121 -12.48 2.02 -9.59
CA TYR A 121 -12.60 0.68 -10.19
C TYR A 121 -13.40 -0.27 -9.32
N HIS A 122 -13.23 -0.22 -7.99
CA HIS A 122 -14.00 -1.03 -7.06
C HIS A 122 -15.50 -0.70 -7.12
N PHE A 123 -15.83 0.60 -7.19
CA PHE A 123 -17.21 1.05 -7.35
C PHE A 123 -17.83 0.53 -8.64
N ILE A 124 -17.09 0.59 -9.76
CA ILE A 124 -17.58 0.07 -11.05
C ILE A 124 -17.94 -1.41 -10.93
N LEU A 125 -17.06 -2.22 -10.32
CA LEU A 125 -17.30 -3.66 -10.18
C LEU A 125 -18.55 -3.97 -9.36
N LEU A 126 -18.77 -3.26 -8.25
CA LEU A 126 -19.83 -3.60 -7.30
C LEU A 126 -21.19 -2.91 -7.58
N HIS A 127 -21.17 -1.73 -8.20
CA HIS A 127 -22.32 -0.83 -8.19
C HIS A 127 -22.79 -0.41 -9.58
N THR A 128 -22.27 -1.01 -10.64
CA THR A 128 -22.72 -0.72 -12.02
C THR A 128 -23.11 -1.99 -12.76
N ASP A 129 -24.00 -1.88 -13.74
CA ASP A 129 -24.40 -3.02 -14.57
C ASP A 129 -23.22 -3.65 -15.32
N ASN A 130 -22.22 -2.85 -15.68
CA ASN A 130 -20.98 -3.33 -16.29
C ASN A 130 -20.20 -4.32 -15.39
N GLY A 131 -20.41 -4.25 -14.08
CA GLY A 131 -19.76 -5.13 -13.10
C GLY A 131 -20.29 -6.57 -13.08
N LYS A 132 -21.49 -6.83 -13.59
CA LYS A 132 -22.17 -8.14 -13.47
C LYS A 132 -21.38 -9.29 -14.08
N ASP A 133 -20.90 -9.14 -15.32
CA ASP A 133 -20.09 -10.16 -16.01
C ASP A 133 -18.76 -10.41 -15.27
N ALA A 134 -18.13 -9.34 -14.81
CA ALA A 134 -16.86 -9.38 -14.10
C ALA A 134 -17.01 -10.07 -12.72
N LEU A 135 -18.09 -9.78 -11.99
CA LEU A 135 -18.43 -10.43 -10.73
C LEU A 135 -18.70 -11.92 -10.93
N LYS A 136 -19.49 -12.28 -11.95
CA LYS A 136 -19.72 -13.69 -12.30
C LYS A 136 -18.40 -14.41 -12.56
N TYR A 137 -17.52 -13.81 -13.36
CA TYR A 137 -16.19 -14.36 -13.63
C TYR A 137 -15.37 -14.57 -12.34
N LEU A 138 -15.42 -13.64 -11.38
CA LEU A 138 -14.74 -13.77 -10.10
C LEU A 138 -15.34 -14.89 -9.22
N TYR A 139 -16.67 -15.00 -9.18
CA TYR A 139 -17.35 -16.07 -8.44
C TYR A 139 -17.08 -17.45 -9.04
N ASP A 140 -17.08 -17.59 -10.37
CA ASP A 140 -16.72 -18.84 -11.07
C ASP A 140 -15.26 -19.26 -10.77
N ARG A 141 -14.43 -18.31 -10.32
CA ARG A 141 -13.04 -18.52 -9.87
C ARG A 141 -12.91 -18.79 -8.37
N GLY A 142 -14.03 -18.87 -7.64
CA GLY A 142 -14.05 -19.08 -6.19
C GLY A 142 -13.65 -17.84 -5.37
N ILE A 143 -13.71 -16.64 -5.96
CA ILE A 143 -13.41 -15.38 -5.27
C ILE A 143 -14.72 -14.79 -4.77
N ASP A 144 -14.95 -14.86 -3.46
CA ASP A 144 -16.16 -14.35 -2.83
C ASP A 144 -16.18 -12.81 -2.68
N LEU A 145 -17.34 -12.30 -2.25
CA LEU A 145 -17.57 -10.87 -2.09
C LEU A 145 -16.71 -10.24 -0.98
N ASP A 146 -16.44 -10.98 0.10
CA ASP A 146 -15.65 -10.47 1.22
C ASP A 146 -14.19 -10.30 0.82
N PHE A 147 -13.66 -11.24 0.04
CA PHE A 147 -12.35 -11.14 -0.57
C PHE A 147 -12.28 -9.95 -1.56
N ILE A 148 -13.28 -9.80 -2.42
CA ILE A 148 -13.38 -8.67 -3.36
C ILE A 148 -13.33 -7.32 -2.63
N LYS A 149 -14.09 -7.18 -1.53
CA LYS A 149 -14.11 -5.97 -0.70
C LYS A 149 -12.80 -5.75 0.04
N THR A 150 -12.28 -6.77 0.69
CA THR A 150 -11.03 -6.72 1.48
C THR A 150 -9.85 -6.25 0.63
N PHE A 151 -9.73 -6.78 -0.58
CA PHE A 151 -8.64 -6.44 -1.50
C PHE A 151 -8.97 -5.34 -2.50
N GLN A 152 -10.15 -4.73 -2.39
CA GLN A 152 -10.62 -3.66 -3.28
C GLN A 152 -10.48 -4.03 -4.76
N ILE A 153 -10.83 -5.27 -5.12
CA ILE A 153 -10.82 -5.71 -6.51
C ILE A 153 -11.83 -4.85 -7.28
N GLY A 154 -11.44 -4.38 -8.45
CA GLY A 154 -12.24 -3.48 -9.27
C GLY A 154 -12.36 -3.91 -10.73
N LEU A 155 -12.98 -3.06 -11.53
CA LEU A 155 -13.17 -3.27 -12.97
C LEU A 155 -12.81 -2.00 -13.74
N SER A 156 -11.96 -2.15 -14.75
CA SER A 156 -11.76 -1.15 -15.81
C SER A 156 -12.71 -1.46 -16.97
N LEU A 157 -13.35 -0.42 -17.52
CA LEU A 157 -14.30 -0.56 -18.63
C LEU A 157 -13.58 -0.63 -19.98
N SER A 158 -14.34 -0.93 -21.04
CA SER A 158 -13.85 -0.93 -22.42
C SER A 158 -13.66 0.48 -22.99
N ASP A 159 -14.38 1.50 -22.49
CA ASP A 159 -14.12 2.91 -22.86
C ASP A 159 -12.72 3.31 -22.36
N PRO A 160 -11.76 3.61 -23.27
CA PRO A 160 -10.39 3.95 -22.90
C PRO A 160 -10.24 5.36 -22.33
N TYR A 161 -11.33 6.05 -21.96
CA TYR A 161 -11.29 7.37 -21.34
C TYR A 161 -12.08 7.44 -20.03
N HIS A 162 -12.54 6.30 -19.50
CA HIS A 162 -13.49 6.30 -18.39
C HIS A 162 -12.87 6.83 -17.08
N LEU A 163 -11.67 6.35 -16.72
CA LEU A 163 -10.94 6.88 -15.57
C LEU A 163 -10.48 8.32 -15.86
N GLN A 164 -9.94 8.57 -17.06
CA GLN A 164 -9.46 9.91 -17.42
C GLN A 164 -10.56 10.98 -17.28
N LYS A 165 -11.79 10.72 -17.76
CA LYS A 165 -12.93 11.66 -17.63
C LYS A 165 -13.28 11.88 -16.16
N PHE A 166 -13.40 10.80 -15.38
CA PHE A 166 -13.68 10.89 -13.94
C PHE A 166 -12.64 11.71 -13.17
N CYS A 167 -11.36 11.52 -13.48
CA CYS A 167 -10.27 12.28 -12.86
C CYS A 167 -10.24 13.73 -13.33
N ASN A 168 -10.58 14.00 -14.60
CA ASN A 168 -10.68 15.35 -15.14
C ASN A 168 -11.79 16.16 -14.44
N ASP A 169 -12.95 15.55 -14.18
CA ASP A 169 -14.04 16.19 -13.42
C ASP A 169 -13.62 16.54 -11.98
N LYS A 170 -12.66 15.79 -11.44
CA LYS A 170 -12.02 16.06 -10.14
C LYS A 170 -10.82 17.01 -10.21
N LYS A 171 -10.58 17.64 -11.37
CA LYS A 171 -9.47 18.58 -11.62
C LYS A 171 -8.08 17.96 -11.42
N ILE A 172 -7.95 16.64 -11.61
CA ILE A 172 -6.67 15.94 -11.54
C ILE A 172 -5.96 16.09 -12.88
N SER A 173 -4.69 16.50 -12.86
CA SER A 173 -3.93 16.75 -14.07
C SER A 173 -3.61 15.45 -14.82
N LYS A 174 -3.61 15.52 -16.14
CA LYS A 174 -3.22 14.40 -17.03
C LYS A 174 -1.79 13.94 -16.77
N GLU A 175 -0.90 14.88 -16.47
CA GLU A 175 0.50 14.60 -16.11
C GLU A 175 0.58 13.73 -14.85
N LEU A 176 -0.21 14.03 -13.81
CA LEU A 176 -0.24 13.21 -12.59
C LEU A 176 -0.75 11.79 -12.87
N LEU A 177 -1.77 11.64 -13.72
CA LEU A 177 -2.28 10.32 -14.13
C LEU A 177 -1.22 9.54 -14.94
N TYR A 178 -0.49 10.22 -15.81
CA TYR A 178 0.57 9.61 -16.62
C TYR A 178 1.71 9.12 -15.72
N GLN A 179 2.16 9.95 -14.78
CA GLN A 179 3.21 9.58 -13.83
C GLN A 179 2.78 8.48 -12.84
N ALA A 180 1.49 8.38 -12.54
CA ALA A 180 0.91 7.26 -11.79
C ALA A 180 0.79 5.96 -12.62
N GLY A 181 1.05 6.01 -13.93
CA GLY A 181 0.90 4.87 -14.83
C GLY A 181 -0.55 4.48 -15.09
N LEU A 182 -1.49 5.42 -14.89
CA LEU A 182 -2.92 5.21 -15.07
C LEU A 182 -3.39 5.51 -16.50
N VAL A 183 -2.68 6.38 -17.22
CA VAL A 183 -2.95 6.73 -18.62
C VAL A 183 -1.70 6.56 -19.49
N LYS A 184 -1.91 6.37 -20.79
CA LYS A 184 -0.88 6.38 -21.83
C LYS A 184 -0.61 7.82 -22.29
N ASN A 185 0.48 8.00 -23.03
CA ASN A 185 0.76 9.26 -23.71
C ASN A 185 -0.36 9.52 -24.75
N GLY A 186 -1.20 10.55 -24.53
CA GLY A 186 -2.41 10.81 -25.32
C GLY A 186 -3.76 10.55 -24.62
N ASP A 187 -3.79 10.59 -23.29
CA ASP A 187 -4.98 10.66 -22.42
C ASP A 187 -5.87 9.42 -22.35
N LYS A 188 -5.47 8.32 -22.98
CA LYS A 188 -6.19 7.04 -22.89
C LYS A 188 -5.78 6.29 -21.63
N ASP A 189 -6.75 5.73 -20.93
CA ASP A 189 -6.56 4.80 -19.82
C ASP A 189 -5.59 3.67 -20.23
N PHE A 190 -4.63 3.38 -19.37
CA PHE A 190 -3.67 2.31 -19.60
C PHE A 190 -4.35 0.94 -19.52
N PHE A 191 -5.25 0.78 -18.55
CA PHE A 191 -6.02 -0.43 -18.31
C PHE A 191 -7.40 -0.33 -18.94
N THR A 192 -7.78 -1.33 -19.74
CA THR A 192 -9.09 -1.39 -20.40
C THR A 192 -9.64 -2.81 -20.35
N ASN A 193 -10.94 -2.92 -20.07
CA ASN A 193 -11.73 -4.15 -20.00
C ASN A 193 -11.08 -5.28 -19.20
N ARG A 194 -10.64 -4.97 -17.97
CA ARG A 194 -9.88 -5.87 -17.09
C ARG A 194 -10.34 -5.78 -15.63
N ILE A 195 -10.27 -6.90 -14.93
CA ILE A 195 -10.32 -6.94 -13.46
C ILE A 195 -9.07 -6.24 -12.94
N MET A 196 -9.26 -5.26 -12.06
CA MET A 196 -8.23 -4.43 -11.47
C MET A 196 -7.90 -4.93 -10.06
N ILE A 197 -6.63 -5.19 -9.78
CA ILE A 197 -6.17 -5.66 -8.48
C ILE A 197 -5.12 -4.66 -7.98
N PRO A 198 -5.44 -3.87 -6.94
CA PRO A 198 -4.50 -2.91 -6.37
C PRO A 198 -3.27 -3.62 -5.81
N ILE A 199 -2.09 -3.06 -6.09
CA ILE A 199 -0.83 -3.47 -5.49
C ILE A 199 -0.52 -2.45 -4.40
N LYS A 200 -0.39 -2.94 -3.16
CA LYS A 200 -0.16 -2.12 -1.98
C LYS A 200 1.28 -2.25 -1.49
N ASP A 201 1.84 -1.17 -0.94
CA ASP A 201 3.10 -1.21 -0.20
C ASP A 201 2.90 -1.81 1.21
N THR A 202 3.97 -1.83 2.02
CA THR A 202 3.98 -2.41 3.37
C THR A 202 3.12 -1.64 4.38
N ILE A 203 2.71 -0.41 4.05
CA ILE A 203 1.77 0.41 4.83
C ILE A 203 0.34 0.34 4.29
N GLY A 204 0.10 -0.40 3.21
CA GLY A 204 -1.22 -0.57 2.61
C GLY A 204 -1.60 0.51 1.58
N SER A 205 -0.69 1.44 1.26
CA SER A 205 -0.94 2.45 0.23
C SER A 205 -0.88 1.82 -1.16
N VAL A 206 -1.80 2.19 -2.05
CA VAL A 206 -1.78 1.71 -3.44
C VAL A 206 -0.60 2.33 -4.19
N ILE A 207 0.28 1.49 -4.71
CA ILE A 207 1.48 1.88 -5.47
C ILE A 207 1.39 1.51 -6.96
N GLY A 208 0.35 0.80 -7.36
CA GLY A 208 0.09 0.40 -8.73
C GLY A 208 -1.03 -0.65 -8.81
N PHE A 209 -1.15 -1.29 -9.96
CA PHE A 209 -2.16 -2.29 -10.24
C PHE A 209 -1.56 -3.45 -11.04
N THR A 210 -2.10 -4.65 -10.81
CA THR A 210 -2.10 -5.70 -11.82
C THR A 210 -3.52 -5.84 -12.36
N ALA A 211 -3.65 -6.11 -13.65
CA ALA A 211 -4.92 -6.12 -14.34
C ALA A 211 -5.09 -7.39 -15.18
N ARG A 212 -6.15 -8.13 -14.88
CA ARG A 212 -6.45 -9.44 -15.45
C ARG A 212 -7.52 -9.34 -16.53
N LYS A 213 -7.25 -9.96 -17.67
CA LYS A 213 -8.24 -10.19 -18.72
C LYS A 213 -9.30 -11.19 -18.24
N TYR A 214 -10.58 -10.84 -18.38
CA TYR A 214 -11.71 -11.70 -18.02
C TYR A 214 -12.65 -12.04 -19.18
N LYS A 215 -12.57 -11.28 -20.30
CA LYS A 215 -13.24 -11.59 -21.58
C LYS A 215 -12.20 -11.96 -22.63
N GLU A 216 -12.52 -12.88 -23.53
CA GLU A 216 -11.57 -13.39 -24.54
C GLU A 216 -11.22 -12.36 -25.62
N ASP A 217 -12.11 -11.41 -25.89
CA ASP A 217 -11.95 -10.34 -26.88
C ASP A 217 -11.09 -9.17 -26.40
N THR A 218 -10.83 -9.05 -25.10
CA THR A 218 -9.95 -7.99 -24.56
C THR A 218 -8.54 -8.08 -25.17
N PHE A 219 -8.07 -7.00 -25.79
CA PHE A 219 -6.73 -6.95 -26.38
C PHE A 219 -5.59 -7.05 -25.33
N GLY A 220 -4.47 -7.67 -25.72
CA GLY A 220 -3.25 -7.80 -24.91
C GLY A 220 -3.18 -9.08 -24.06
N GLY A 221 -2.12 -9.18 -23.25
CA GLY A 221 -1.83 -10.39 -22.47
C GLY A 221 -2.85 -10.72 -21.37
N LYS A 222 -2.80 -11.95 -20.85
CA LYS A 222 -3.65 -12.42 -19.73
C LYS A 222 -3.56 -11.48 -18.52
N TYR A 223 -2.35 -11.01 -18.24
CA TYR A 223 -2.06 -10.00 -17.21
C TYR A 223 -1.24 -8.86 -17.78
N ILE A 224 -1.52 -7.65 -17.30
CA ILE A 224 -0.66 -6.48 -17.47
C ILE A 224 -0.48 -5.80 -16.11
N ASN A 225 0.65 -5.16 -15.89
CA ASN A 225 0.93 -4.40 -14.67
C ASN A 225 1.05 -2.92 -15.01
N THR A 226 0.93 -2.07 -13.99
CA THR A 226 1.35 -0.67 -14.08
C THR A 226 2.74 -0.59 -14.74
N PRO A 227 2.96 0.35 -15.68
CA PRO A 227 4.30 0.61 -16.22
C PRO A 227 5.26 1.05 -15.09
N GLU A 228 6.56 1.11 -15.38
CA GLU A 228 7.54 1.57 -14.39
C GLU A 228 7.26 3.02 -13.98
N THR A 229 7.05 3.26 -12.68
CA THR A 229 6.86 4.60 -12.11
C THR A 229 7.86 4.84 -10.97
N ILE A 230 7.78 5.99 -10.30
CA ILE A 230 8.54 6.25 -9.07
C ILE A 230 8.06 5.38 -7.89
N LEU A 231 6.80 4.96 -7.88
CA LEU A 231 6.20 4.10 -6.85
C LEU A 231 6.17 2.62 -7.24
N PHE A 232 6.17 2.31 -8.54
CA PHE A 232 6.06 0.96 -9.05
C PHE A 232 7.33 0.54 -9.79
N LYS A 233 8.12 -0.32 -9.14
CA LYS A 233 9.30 -0.98 -9.75
C LYS A 233 9.07 -2.49 -9.78
N LYS A 234 8.90 -3.07 -10.97
CA LYS A 234 8.54 -4.49 -11.13
C LYS A 234 9.56 -5.40 -10.42
N SER A 235 10.85 -5.16 -10.61
CA SER A 235 11.93 -5.96 -9.99
C SER A 235 11.89 -5.98 -8.46
N LYS A 236 11.55 -4.85 -7.82
CA LYS A 236 11.49 -4.75 -6.35
C LYS A 236 10.22 -5.41 -5.80
N ILE A 237 9.08 -5.19 -6.45
CA ILE A 237 7.80 -5.69 -5.96
C ILE A 237 7.73 -7.22 -6.02
N PHE A 238 8.23 -7.83 -7.10
CA PHE A 238 8.24 -9.29 -7.23
C PHE A 238 9.35 -9.98 -6.41
N SER A 239 10.37 -9.23 -5.95
CA SER A 239 11.39 -9.72 -5.02
C SER A 239 10.92 -9.72 -3.56
N CYS A 240 10.00 -8.83 -3.17
CA CYS A 240 9.54 -8.66 -1.77
C CYS A 240 8.28 -9.47 -1.41
N ILE A 241 7.86 -10.42 -2.24
CA ILE A 241 6.64 -11.21 -2.02
C ILE A 241 6.89 -12.30 -0.96
N SER A 242 6.91 -11.90 0.31
CA SER A 242 6.77 -12.81 1.46
C SER A 242 5.44 -12.56 2.20
N SER A 243 4.57 -13.57 2.12
CA SER A 243 3.36 -13.85 2.92
C SER A 243 1.97 -13.35 2.42
N PRO A 244 1.52 -12.08 2.53
CA PRO A 244 0.10 -11.74 2.26
C PRO A 244 -0.21 -11.49 0.78
N VAL A 245 0.71 -10.84 0.05
CA VAL A 245 0.57 -10.52 -1.39
C VAL A 245 0.67 -11.78 -2.25
N ARG A 246 1.32 -12.83 -1.73
CA ARG A 246 1.41 -14.13 -2.42
C ARG A 246 0.03 -14.77 -2.51
N PHE A 247 -0.84 -14.60 -1.51
CA PHE A 247 -2.19 -15.19 -1.49
C PHE A 247 -3.14 -14.47 -2.44
N THR A 248 -3.13 -13.13 -2.47
CA THR A 248 -3.96 -12.36 -3.42
C THR A 248 -3.55 -12.60 -4.86
N LEU A 249 -2.25 -12.66 -5.12
CA LEU A 249 -1.77 -12.95 -6.45
C LEU A 249 -1.90 -14.44 -6.78
N SER A 250 -1.61 -15.41 -5.91
CA SER A 250 -1.76 -16.83 -6.27
C SER A 250 -3.20 -17.24 -6.53
N THR A 251 -4.16 -16.73 -5.73
CA THR A 251 -5.57 -17.08 -5.87
C THR A 251 -6.24 -16.39 -7.06
N ILE A 252 -5.76 -15.19 -7.44
CA ILE A 252 -6.28 -14.48 -8.61
C ILE A 252 -5.44 -14.73 -9.88
N LEU A 253 -4.16 -15.10 -9.79
CA LEU A 253 -3.27 -15.31 -10.94
C LEU A 253 -3.38 -16.72 -11.56
N ILE A 254 -3.73 -17.73 -10.76
CA ILE A 254 -3.97 -19.12 -11.19
C ILE A 254 -5.40 -19.20 -11.79
#